data_AF-A0A315EIT3-F1
#
_entry.id   AF-A0A315EIT3-F1
#
_cell.length_a   1.000
_cell.length_b   1.000
_cell.length_c   1.000
_cell.angle_alpha   90.00
_cell.angle_beta   90.00
_cell.angle_gamma   90.00
#
_symmetry.space_group_name_H-M   'P 1'
#
loop_
_entity.id
_entity.type
_entity.pdbx_description
1 polymer ?
#
loop_
_entity_poly.entity_id
_entity_poly.type
_entity_poly.pdbx_seq_one_letter_code
_entity_poly.pdbx_strand_id
1 'polypeptide(L)'
;MQLTDTQRALLEAAAKHPQKKLVDFPDNLKGGARMKVITTMINTQLIEPCADEPNVYMATQTGMQAIGIATQPATPIKPQATRTTREGTKQTVLIDLLKRPEGATLPQMTEATGWQVHTVRGAMAGALKKKLGLAITSEKQPGTDRIYRITTTSV
;
A
#
# COMPACT_ATOMS: atom_id res chain seq x y z
N MET A 1 4.74 1.25 -22.39
CA MET A 1 4.93 2.71 -22.62
C MET A 1 6.41 3.03 -22.43
N GLN A 2 7.01 3.76 -23.36
CA GLN A 2 8.38 4.26 -23.21
C GLN A 2 8.33 5.60 -22.47
N LEU A 3 9.24 5.79 -21.52
CA LEU A 3 9.37 7.02 -20.75
C LEU A 3 10.00 8.10 -21.63
N THR A 4 9.45 9.32 -21.65
CA THR A 4 10.10 10.42 -22.37
C THR A 4 11.31 10.93 -21.58
N ASP A 5 12.27 11.55 -22.27
CA ASP A 5 13.49 12.09 -21.66
C ASP A 5 13.19 13.08 -20.52
N THR A 6 12.18 13.94 -20.71
CA THR A 6 11.69 14.88 -19.69
C THR A 6 11.09 14.17 -18.47
N GLN A 7 10.29 13.11 -18.68
CA GLN A 7 9.71 12.33 -17.58
C GLN A 7 10.81 11.61 -16.79
N ARG A 8 11.81 11.08 -17.48
CA ARG A 8 12.98 10.45 -16.87
C ARG A 8 13.77 11.45 -16.02
N ALA A 9 14.09 12.62 -16.58
CA ALA A 9 14.84 13.66 -15.88
C ALA A 9 14.12 14.15 -14.61
N LEU A 10 12.79 14.33 -14.67
CA LEU A 10 11.99 14.71 -13.50
C LEU A 10 11.99 13.65 -12.40
N LEU A 11 11.87 12.37 -12.78
CA LEU A 11 11.91 11.26 -11.83
C LEU A 11 13.30 11.06 -11.24
N GLU A 12 14.36 11.28 -12.02
CA GLU A 12 15.74 11.22 -11.57
C GLU A 12 16.07 12.37 -10.61
N ALA A 13 15.61 13.59 -10.92
CA ALA A 13 15.73 14.72 -10.02
C ALA A 13 14.98 14.43 -8.70
N ALA A 14 13.74 13.96 -8.77
CA ALA A 14 12.98 13.54 -7.59
C ALA A 14 13.70 12.44 -6.80
N ALA A 15 14.33 11.46 -7.45
CA ALA A 15 15.05 10.39 -6.76
C ALA A 15 16.27 10.89 -5.94
N LYS A 16 16.85 12.03 -6.30
CA LYS A 16 17.92 12.69 -5.53
C LYS A 16 17.40 13.42 -4.28
N HIS A 17 16.10 13.71 -4.22
CA HIS A 17 15.48 14.33 -3.06
C HIS A 17 15.16 13.30 -1.96
N PRO A 18 15.48 13.59 -0.68
CA PRO A 18 15.23 12.67 0.43
C PRO A 18 13.74 12.33 0.60
N GLN A 19 12.87 13.27 0.20
CA GLN A 19 11.41 13.11 0.22
C GLN A 19 10.83 12.76 -1.15
N LYS A 20 11.66 12.50 -2.17
CA LYS A 20 11.20 12.14 -3.53
C LYS A 20 10.30 13.18 -4.20
N LYS A 21 10.43 14.45 -3.80
CA LYS A 21 9.64 15.56 -4.32
C LYS A 21 10.17 16.03 -5.67
N LEU A 22 9.25 16.35 -6.58
CA LEU A 22 9.53 17.03 -7.84
C LEU A 22 9.63 18.52 -7.55
N VAL A 23 10.80 18.97 -7.10
CA VAL A 23 11.09 20.41 -6.88
C VAL A 23 11.93 21.00 -8.01
N ASP A 24 12.75 20.18 -8.67
CA ASP A 24 13.60 20.59 -9.78
C ASP A 24 12.93 20.25 -11.11
N PHE A 25 12.35 21.26 -11.76
CA PHE A 25 11.82 21.16 -13.12
C PHE A 25 12.84 21.71 -14.11
N PRO A 26 13.07 21.04 -15.25
CA PRO A 26 14.01 21.53 -16.25
C PRO A 26 13.49 22.83 -16.90
N ASP A 27 14.39 23.76 -17.23
CA ASP A 27 14.05 25.08 -17.77
C ASP A 27 13.28 25.05 -19.09
N ASN A 28 13.37 23.95 -19.83
CA ASN A 28 12.63 23.73 -21.07
C ASN A 28 11.12 23.44 -20.83
N LEU A 29 10.69 23.27 -19.58
CA LEU A 29 9.32 22.90 -19.22
C LEU A 29 8.62 24.04 -18.46
N LYS A 30 8.01 24.97 -19.21
CA LYS A 30 7.33 26.15 -18.65
C LYS A 30 5.81 26.11 -18.84
N GLY A 31 5.08 26.69 -17.88
CA GLY A 31 3.63 26.95 -17.97
C GLY A 31 2.78 25.72 -18.34
N GLY A 32 2.04 25.81 -19.44
CA GLY A 32 1.11 24.75 -19.88
C GLY A 32 1.78 23.43 -20.26
N ALA A 33 3.03 23.46 -20.72
CA ALA A 33 3.78 22.23 -21.04
C ALA A 33 4.10 21.43 -19.76
N ARG A 34 4.46 22.13 -18.68
CA ARG A 34 4.65 21.53 -17.35
C ARG A 34 3.38 20.84 -16.86
N MET A 35 2.25 21.54 -16.93
CA MET A 35 0.97 20.99 -16.47
C MET A 35 0.61 19.72 -17.25
N LYS A 36 0.79 19.72 -18.58
CA LYS A 36 0.55 18.52 -19.40
C LYS A 36 1.44 17.35 -18.99
N VAL A 37 2.74 17.58 -18.77
CA VAL A 37 3.66 16.52 -18.32
C VAL A 37 3.26 15.98 -16.95
N ILE A 38 2.94 16.86 -16.00
CA ILE A 38 2.46 16.47 -14.67
C ILE A 38 1.18 15.64 -14.78
N THR A 39 0.17 16.11 -15.52
CA THR A 39 -1.09 15.39 -15.73
C THR A 39 -0.85 14.02 -16.35
N THR A 40 0.01 13.92 -17.38
CA THR A 40 0.37 12.63 -17.98
C THR A 40 1.08 11.72 -16.98
N MET A 41 2.01 12.24 -16.17
CA MET A 41 2.71 11.46 -15.16
C MET A 41 1.80 10.99 -14.03
N ILE A 42 0.76 11.76 -13.67
CA ILE A 42 -0.27 11.34 -12.72
C ILE A 42 -1.13 10.23 -13.33
N ASN A 43 -1.62 10.41 -14.57
CA ASN A 43 -2.44 9.41 -15.26
C ASN A 43 -1.71 8.08 -15.50
N THR A 44 -0.39 8.14 -15.67
CA THR A 44 0.49 6.97 -15.79
C THR A 44 1.01 6.48 -14.44
N GLN A 45 0.55 7.08 -13.35
CA GLN A 45 0.87 6.71 -11.97
C GLN A 45 2.37 6.79 -11.64
N LEU A 46 3.14 7.59 -12.39
CA LEU A 46 4.57 7.84 -12.19
C LEU A 46 4.82 8.84 -11.06
N ILE A 47 3.90 9.78 -10.85
CA ILE A 47 3.93 10.77 -9.76
C ILE A 47 2.56 10.87 -9.09
N GLU A 48 2.54 11.35 -7.86
CA GLU A 48 1.33 11.61 -7.09
C GLU A 48 1.40 12.97 -6.37
N PRO A 49 0.25 13.62 -6.10
CA PRO A 49 0.24 14.84 -5.30
C PRO A 49 0.68 14.53 -3.86
N CYS A 50 1.52 15.41 -3.29
CA CYS A 50 1.89 15.36 -1.88
C CYS A 50 0.66 15.71 -1.03
N ALA A 51 0.34 14.88 -0.04
CA ALA A 51 -0.78 15.15 0.86
C ALA A 51 -0.50 16.34 1.80
N ASP A 52 0.77 16.58 2.12
CA ASP A 52 1.20 17.59 3.07
C ASP A 52 1.40 18.99 2.44
N GLU A 53 1.65 19.05 1.12
CA GLU A 53 1.95 20.31 0.42
C GLU A 53 1.19 20.46 -0.90
N PRO A 54 0.35 21.51 -1.06
CA PRO A 54 -0.38 21.76 -2.30
C PRO A 54 0.60 22.15 -3.43
N ASN A 55 0.32 21.69 -4.65
CA ASN A 55 1.16 21.88 -5.84
C ASN A 55 2.55 21.21 -5.80
N VAL A 56 2.82 20.39 -4.78
CA VAL A 56 4.01 19.55 -4.72
C VAL A 56 3.64 18.13 -5.18
N TYR A 57 4.47 17.57 -6.04
CA TYR A 57 4.30 16.22 -6.54
C TYR A 57 5.47 15.35 -6.09
N MET A 58 5.21 14.08 -5.85
CA MET A 58 6.20 13.11 -5.41
C MET A 58 6.30 11.97 -6.41
N ALA A 59 7.52 11.48 -6.63
CA ALA A 59 7.75 10.32 -7.48
C ALA A 59 7.21 9.06 -6.80
N THR A 60 6.30 8.35 -7.47
CA THR A 60 5.74 7.11 -6.94
C THR A 60 6.75 5.98 -7.08
N GLN A 61 6.43 4.86 -6.45
CA GLN A 61 7.16 3.62 -6.65
C GLN A 61 7.24 3.18 -8.12
N THR A 62 6.24 3.50 -8.93
CA THR A 62 6.22 3.15 -10.36
C THR A 62 7.14 4.09 -11.15
N GLY A 63 7.13 5.39 -10.83
CA GLY A 63 8.06 6.36 -11.40
C GLY A 63 9.53 5.99 -11.16
N MET A 64 9.88 5.65 -9.92
CA MET A 64 11.25 5.24 -9.58
C MET A 64 11.69 3.96 -10.29
N GLN A 65 10.79 2.98 -10.48
CA GLN A 65 11.11 1.77 -11.23
C GLN A 65 11.26 2.02 -12.73
N ALA A 66 10.52 2.98 -13.28
CA ALA A 66 10.57 3.30 -14.70
C ALA A 66 11.94 3.88 -15.15
N ILE A 67 12.68 4.52 -14.24
CA ILE A 67 14.02 5.07 -14.52
C ILE A 67 15.16 4.08 -14.26
N GLY A 68 14.87 2.84 -13.88
CA GLY A 68 15.90 1.83 -13.64
C GLY A 68 16.76 2.09 -12.40
N ILE A 69 16.40 3.07 -11.56
CA ILE A 69 16.98 3.23 -10.24
C ILE A 69 16.39 2.11 -9.37
N ALA A 70 17.03 0.95 -9.42
CA ALA A 70 16.98 -0.01 -8.34
C ALA A 70 17.54 0.69 -7.11
N THR A 71 16.66 1.25 -6.27
CA THR A 71 17.04 1.75 -4.96
C THR A 71 17.53 0.54 -4.18
N GLN A 72 18.84 0.31 -4.21
CA GLN A 72 19.51 -0.64 -3.32
C GLN A 72 19.25 -0.16 -1.89
N PRO A 73 18.72 -1.02 -1.00
CA PRO A 73 18.35 -0.61 0.34
C PRO A 73 19.61 -0.42 1.19
N ALA A 74 19.92 0.82 1.55
CA ALA A 74 20.77 1.08 2.72
C ALA A 74 19.86 1.05 3.97
N THR A 75 19.84 -0.07 4.67
CA THR A 75 19.24 -0.26 6.00
C THR A 75 20.20 0.21 7.12
N PRO A 76 19.78 0.42 8.39
CA PRO A 76 18.54 -0.08 9.02
C PRO A 76 17.76 0.95 9.87
N ILE A 77 16.43 1.00 9.72
CA ILE A 77 15.49 0.80 10.84
C ILE A 77 14.06 0.60 10.31
N LYS A 78 13.51 -0.56 10.70
CA LYS A 78 12.14 -1.10 10.56
C LYS A 78 11.85 -1.86 9.25
N PRO A 79 11.43 -3.14 9.33
CA PRO A 79 11.51 -4.05 8.19
C PRO A 79 10.33 -3.89 7.22
N GLN A 80 10.70 -3.86 5.94
CA GLN A 80 10.05 -4.54 4.82
C GLN A 80 8.61 -4.13 4.43
N ALA A 81 8.48 -3.35 3.36
CA ALA A 81 7.33 -3.46 2.46
C ALA A 81 7.83 -3.66 1.03
N THR A 82 8.30 -4.88 0.75
CA THR A 82 8.46 -5.36 -0.62
C THR A 82 7.09 -5.44 -1.28
N ARG A 83 6.97 -4.79 -2.45
CA ARG A 83 5.92 -5.05 -3.44
C ARG A 83 5.63 -6.54 -3.54
N THR A 84 4.37 -6.93 -3.36
CA THR A 84 3.80 -8.08 -4.07
C THR A 84 2.34 -7.79 -4.42
N THR A 85 2.04 -7.83 -5.71
CA THR A 85 0.71 -8.26 -6.14
C THR A 85 0.53 -9.68 -5.63
N ARG A 86 -0.36 -9.86 -4.66
CA ARG A 86 -1.10 -11.08 -4.34
C ARG A 86 -2.00 -10.71 -3.17
N GLU A 87 -3.32 -10.80 -3.38
CA GLU A 87 -4.36 -10.63 -2.36
C GLU A 87 -4.15 -11.55 -1.12
N GLY A 88 -3.18 -12.47 -1.19
CA GLY A 88 -2.68 -13.26 -0.07
C GLY A 88 -2.01 -12.46 1.06
N THR A 89 -1.29 -11.35 0.83
CA THR A 89 -0.55 -10.71 1.95
C THR A 89 -1.48 -10.15 3.03
N LYS A 90 -2.58 -9.49 2.62
CA LYS A 90 -3.57 -8.95 3.57
C LYS A 90 -4.47 -10.04 4.17
N GLN A 91 -4.80 -11.07 3.38
CA GLN A 91 -5.53 -12.22 3.88
C GLN A 91 -4.71 -13.02 4.90
N THR A 92 -3.41 -13.21 4.66
CA THR A 92 -2.48 -13.86 5.59
C THR A 92 -2.35 -13.06 6.88
N VAL A 93 -2.27 -11.73 6.82
CA VAL A 93 -2.29 -10.87 8.02
C VAL A 93 -3.59 -11.07 8.82
N LEU A 94 -4.74 -11.13 8.15
CA LEU A 94 -6.03 -11.40 8.79
C LEU A 94 -6.05 -12.79 9.45
N ILE A 95 -5.55 -13.82 8.78
CA ILE A 95 -5.48 -15.18 9.30
C ILE A 95 -4.54 -15.25 10.50
N ASP A 96 -3.37 -14.61 10.44
CA ASP A 96 -2.40 -14.58 11.53
C ASP A 96 -2.99 -13.94 12.80
N LEU A 97 -3.68 -12.80 12.65
CA LEU A 97 -4.38 -12.14 13.73
C LEU A 97 -5.43 -13.04 14.39
N LEU A 98 -6.24 -13.72 13.58
CA LEU A 98 -7.30 -14.60 14.08
C LEU A 98 -6.76 -15.92 14.66
N LYS A 99 -5.56 -16.37 14.26
CA LYS A 99 -4.89 -17.55 14.82
C LYS A 99 -4.32 -17.30 16.22
N ARG A 100 -4.20 -16.05 16.65
CA ARG A 100 -3.72 -15.72 18.00
C ARG A 100 -4.67 -16.30 19.05
N PRO A 101 -4.15 -16.79 20.20
CA PRO A 101 -4.98 -17.32 21.28
C PRO A 101 -5.94 -16.26 21.83
N GLU A 102 -5.54 -14.99 21.81
CA GLU A 102 -6.38 -13.86 22.20
C GLU A 102 -7.50 -13.58 21.20
N GLY A 103 -7.31 -13.94 19.92
CA GLY A 103 -8.15 -13.54 18.80
C GLY A 103 -7.88 -12.12 18.32
N ALA A 104 -8.76 -11.61 17.47
CA ALA A 104 -8.71 -10.24 16.99
C ALA A 104 -10.09 -9.59 16.96
N THR A 105 -10.14 -8.31 17.28
CA THR A 105 -11.37 -7.51 17.17
C THR A 105 -11.51 -6.91 15.76
N LEU A 106 -12.72 -6.50 15.39
CA LEU A 106 -12.93 -5.79 14.12
C LEU A 106 -12.02 -4.58 13.93
N PRO A 107 -11.90 -3.63 14.88
CA PRO A 107 -11.01 -2.48 14.71
C PRO A 107 -9.54 -2.90 14.51
N GLN A 108 -9.07 -3.89 15.25
CA GLN A 108 -7.70 -4.41 15.11
C GLN A 108 -7.46 -5.07 13.75
N MET A 109 -8.44 -5.82 13.23
CA MET A 109 -8.37 -6.40 11.89
C MET A 109 -8.38 -5.32 10.81
N THR A 110 -9.21 -4.28 10.95
CA THR A 110 -9.24 -3.17 9.99
C THR A 110 -7.95 -2.35 10.00
N GLU A 111 -7.36 -2.12 11.17
CA GLU A 111 -6.10 -1.37 11.31
C GLU A 111 -4.92 -2.12 10.69
N ALA A 112 -4.80 -3.42 10.97
CA ALA A 112 -3.69 -4.22 10.46
C ALA A 112 -3.79 -4.51 8.94
N THR A 113 -4.99 -4.61 8.39
CA THR A 113 -5.20 -4.92 6.97
C THR A 113 -5.44 -3.69 6.10
N GLY A 114 -5.84 -2.57 6.71
CA GLY A 114 -6.38 -1.39 6.02
C GLY A 114 -7.72 -1.64 5.33
N TRP A 115 -8.42 -2.73 5.67
CA TRP A 115 -9.73 -3.04 5.10
C TRP A 115 -10.86 -2.37 5.87
N GLN A 116 -11.95 -2.07 5.17
CA GLN A 116 -13.18 -1.65 5.84
C GLN A 116 -13.84 -2.83 6.54
N VAL A 117 -14.65 -2.53 7.57
CA VAL A 117 -15.35 -3.54 8.40
C VAL A 117 -16.12 -4.57 7.56
N HIS A 118 -16.82 -4.13 6.50
CA HIS A 118 -17.60 -5.02 5.65
C HIS A 118 -16.71 -5.93 4.77
N THR A 119 -15.53 -5.45 4.36
CA THR A 119 -14.54 -6.23 3.62
C THR A 119 -13.93 -7.31 4.51
N VAL A 120 -13.57 -6.98 5.75
CA VAL A 120 -13.07 -7.95 6.74
C VAL A 120 -14.10 -9.05 6.99
N ARG A 121 -15.38 -8.67 7.16
CA ARG A 121 -16.48 -9.64 7.31
C ARG A 121 -16.64 -10.54 6.09
N GLY A 122 -16.55 -9.98 4.89
CA GLY A 122 -16.58 -10.74 3.64
C GLY A 122 -15.41 -11.73 3.51
N ALA A 123 -14.20 -11.30 3.86
CA ALA A 123 -13.01 -12.15 3.85
C ALA A 123 -13.12 -13.31 4.86
N MET A 124 -13.60 -13.04 6.08
CA MET A 124 -13.85 -14.09 7.08
C MET A 124 -14.88 -15.13 6.60
N ALA A 125 -16.00 -14.68 6.05
CA ALA A 125 -17.09 -15.58 5.62
C ALA A 125 -16.78 -16.34 4.32
N GLY A 126 -16.13 -15.69 3.35
CA GLY A 126 -15.84 -16.27 2.04
C GLY A 126 -14.47 -16.91 1.98
N ALA A 127 -13.43 -16.10 2.17
CA ALA A 127 -12.06 -16.53 1.92
C ALA A 127 -11.52 -17.47 3.01
N LEU A 128 -11.86 -17.22 4.28
CA LEU A 128 -11.39 -18.04 5.40
C LEU A 128 -12.31 -19.25 5.63
N LYS A 129 -13.62 -19.04 5.76
CA LYS A 129 -14.55 -20.13 6.06
C LYS A 129 -14.87 -21.02 4.84
N LYS A 130 -15.20 -20.45 3.66
CA LYS A 130 -15.57 -21.26 2.48
C LYS A 130 -14.37 -21.77 1.68
N LYS A 131 -13.38 -20.92 1.39
CA LYS A 131 -12.23 -21.32 0.54
C LYS A 131 -11.17 -22.09 1.31
N LEU A 132 -10.88 -21.71 2.56
CA LEU A 132 -9.83 -22.32 3.38
C LEU A 132 -10.35 -23.31 4.45
N GLY A 133 -11.68 -23.43 4.62
CA GLY A 133 -12.27 -24.37 5.58
C GLY A 133 -11.99 -24.03 7.06
N LEU A 134 -11.58 -22.79 7.36
CA LEU A 134 -11.20 -22.41 8.73
C LEU A 134 -12.45 -22.15 9.58
N ALA A 135 -12.52 -22.79 10.75
CA ALA A 135 -13.59 -22.54 11.71
C ALA A 135 -13.30 -21.26 12.50
N ILE A 136 -14.13 -20.23 12.26
CA ILE A 136 -14.06 -18.95 12.97
C ILE A 136 -15.11 -18.95 14.09
N THR A 137 -14.66 -18.84 15.33
CA THR A 137 -15.51 -18.55 16.49
C THR A 137 -15.56 -17.06 16.73
N SER A 138 -16.67 -16.60 17.32
CA SER A 138 -16.83 -15.20 17.69
C SER A 138 -17.35 -15.12 19.12
N GLU A 139 -16.64 -14.40 19.96
CA GLU A 139 -16.96 -14.22 21.36
C GLU A 139 -17.38 -12.76 21.58
N LYS A 140 -18.54 -12.57 22.22
CA LYS A 140 -18.99 -11.24 22.62
C LYS A 140 -18.70 -11.09 24.10
N GLN A 141 -17.63 -10.37 24.42
CA GLN A 141 -17.29 -10.07 25.79
C GLN A 141 -18.11 -8.82 26.24
N PRO A 142 -18.81 -8.88 27.39
CA PRO A 142 -19.64 -7.76 27.85
C PRO A 142 -18.78 -6.53 28.12
N GLY A 143 -19.09 -5.42 27.44
CA GLY A 143 -18.37 -4.14 27.55
C GLY A 143 -17.19 -3.96 26.60
N THR A 144 -16.92 -4.93 25.71
CA THR A 144 -15.80 -4.86 24.74
C THR A 144 -16.24 -5.26 23.33
N ASP A 145 -15.38 -4.95 22.35
CA ASP A 145 -15.59 -5.34 20.96
C ASP A 145 -15.63 -6.86 20.78
N ARG A 146 -16.42 -7.33 19.81
CA ARG A 146 -16.53 -8.76 19.48
C ARG A 146 -15.17 -9.28 19.01
N ILE A 147 -14.69 -10.33 19.67
CA ILE A 147 -13.43 -10.99 19.39
C ILE A 147 -13.69 -12.16 18.43
N TYR A 148 -12.87 -12.30 17.40
CA TYR A 148 -12.93 -13.40 16.44
C TYR A 148 -11.68 -14.25 16.57
N ARG A 149 -11.82 -15.57 16.53
CA ARG A 149 -10.72 -16.54 16.66
C ARG A 149 -10.85 -17.64 15.61
N ILE A 150 -9.74 -18.11 15.06
CA ILE A 150 -9.70 -19.35 14.28
C ILE A 150 -9.37 -20.50 15.23
N THR A 151 -10.35 -21.37 15.46
CA THR A 151 -10.13 -22.66 16.11
C THR A 151 -9.80 -23.66 15.01
N THR A 152 -8.52 -23.97 14.82
CA THR A 152 -8.13 -25.01 13.86
C THR A 152 -8.56 -26.35 14.43
N THR A 153 -9.79 -26.79 14.15
CA THR A 153 -10.21 -28.17 14.38
C THR A 153 -9.71 -28.98 13.19
N SER A 154 -8.47 -29.45 13.29
CA SER A 154 -8.02 -30.57 12.47
C SER A 154 -8.78 -31.81 12.93
N VAL A 155 -9.64 -32.34 12.04
CA VAL A 155 -10.03 -33.77 12.05
C VAL A 155 -9.14 -34.51 11.07
#